data_AF-A0A0D7A2K5-F1
#
_entry.id   AF-A0A0D7A2K5-F1
#
_cell.length_a   1.000
_cell.length_b   1.000
_cell.length_c   1.000
_cell.angle_alpha   90.00
_cell.angle_beta   90.00
_cell.angle_gamma   90.00
#
_symmetry.space_group_name_H-M   'P 1'
#
loop_
_entity.id
_entity.type
_entity.pdbx_description
1 polymer ?
#
loop_
_entity_poly.entity_id
_entity_poly.type
_entity_poly.pdbx_seq_one_letter_code
_entity_poly.pdbx_strand_id
1 'polypeptide(L)'
;MSSKRKWDQERSTEESETAHKVAKTEESKSASEAAAAAAAIAAKIAAQFANNAGLLGPRDPHDGEFTRDIDINDVRNRYMLTKGTTQAQINEETGASVSTKGIWHPDRSKATERDPPLYLHVTANTEEQLQKAIDKINEYISIDLGSLVEDKKDRLREKRKWPEEKLPVGLESLRNFNIRAKVVGPGGCYVKYIQQETGTRVQIKGIGSGFLDQETQRESDEPLYIHITGPEQGQVDRARVLTEDLLLVVRSEHAKAAAVLQQQQMELHNAQAQYAAYSSAMAGYGTPAPPPPGAPAPPPPTAPPPPPSDASAPPPPPPSDASAPPPPPA
;
A
#
# COMPACT_ATOMS: atom_id res chain seq x y z
N MET A 1 35.71 42.02 -17.12
CA MET A 1 34.93 42.81 -16.17
C MET A 1 33.88 41.92 -15.54
N SER A 2 34.06 41.52 -14.28
CA SER A 2 32.99 40.97 -13.45
C SER A 2 33.45 40.95 -12.00
N SER A 3 32.62 41.49 -11.13
CA SER A 3 32.88 41.80 -9.73
C SER A 3 32.95 40.53 -8.87
N LYS A 4 33.98 40.43 -8.02
CA LYS A 4 34.01 39.52 -6.87
C LYS A 4 34.31 40.32 -5.62
N ARG A 5 33.37 40.23 -4.67
CA ARG A 5 33.32 40.96 -3.41
C ARG A 5 34.32 40.39 -2.41
N LYS A 6 34.87 41.32 -1.64
CA LYS A 6 36.03 41.27 -0.76
C LYS A 6 35.68 40.57 0.56
N TRP A 7 36.12 39.33 0.64
CA TRP A 7 36.36 38.53 1.83
C TRP A 7 37.53 39.14 2.63
N ASP A 8 37.53 38.98 3.96
CA ASP A 8 38.64 39.21 4.92
C ASP A 8 39.17 40.66 5.10
N GLN A 9 39.52 41.18 6.29
CA GLN A 9 39.73 40.63 7.63
C GLN A 9 39.85 41.80 8.64
N GLU A 10 39.85 41.42 9.92
CA GLU A 10 39.96 42.22 11.16
C GLU A 10 41.13 43.21 11.25
N ARG A 11 40.99 44.20 12.16
CA ARG A 11 42.11 44.59 13.04
C ARG A 11 41.63 45.24 14.35
N SER A 12 41.91 44.55 15.44
CA SER A 12 41.91 45.02 16.83
C SER A 12 43.09 45.96 17.10
N THR A 13 42.87 47.01 17.91
CA THR A 13 43.89 47.59 18.80
C THR A 13 43.19 48.30 19.97
N GLU A 14 43.36 47.71 21.15
CA GLU A 14 43.28 48.26 22.51
C GLU A 14 44.23 49.48 22.66
N GLU A 15 44.21 50.38 23.64
CA GLU A 15 43.45 50.71 24.86
C GLU A 15 43.97 52.11 25.28
N SER A 16 43.22 52.89 26.07
CA SER A 16 43.71 53.60 27.29
C SER A 16 42.83 54.78 27.73
N GLU A 17 42.34 54.63 28.97
CA GLU A 17 42.20 55.59 30.09
C GLU A 17 41.28 56.84 30.05
N THR A 18 40.24 56.72 30.90
CA THR A 18 39.74 57.64 31.96
C THR A 18 39.26 59.07 31.69
N ALA A 19 37.93 59.21 31.88
CA ALA A 19 37.19 60.20 32.69
C ALA A 19 37.19 61.72 32.33
N HIS A 20 36.00 62.23 31.93
CA HIS A 20 35.31 63.36 32.59
C HIS A 20 33.83 63.53 32.14
N LYS A 21 32.92 63.34 33.10
CA LYS A 21 31.62 64.00 33.41
C LYS A 21 30.98 64.96 32.37
N VAL A 22 29.71 64.71 31.99
CA VAL A 22 28.51 65.60 32.06
C VAL A 22 27.38 65.07 31.15
N ALA A 23 26.18 64.78 31.72
CA ALA A 23 24.81 65.00 31.18
C ALA A 23 23.76 64.07 31.83
N LYS A 24 23.47 64.30 33.11
CA LYS A 24 22.45 63.58 33.90
C LYS A 24 21.11 64.33 33.86
N THR A 25 20.44 64.33 32.71
CA THR A 25 19.09 64.96 32.62
C THR A 25 18.12 64.25 31.67
N GLU A 26 18.56 63.47 30.70
CA GLU A 26 17.65 62.82 29.75
C GLU A 26 17.25 61.39 30.12
N GLU A 27 18.08 60.68 30.88
CA GLU A 27 17.87 59.26 31.23
C GLU A 27 16.75 59.06 32.26
N SER A 28 16.46 60.06 33.10
CA SER A 28 15.47 59.97 34.18
C SER A 28 14.01 60.06 33.71
N LYS A 29 13.75 60.61 32.51
CA LYS A 29 12.41 60.61 31.90
C LYS A 29 12.08 59.28 31.22
N SER A 30 13.07 58.70 30.52
CA SER A 30 12.92 57.40 29.86
C SER A 30 12.81 56.26 30.88
N ALA A 31 13.60 56.29 31.96
CA ALA A 31 13.54 55.30 33.02
C ALA A 31 12.22 55.34 33.82
N SER A 32 11.61 56.51 34.00
CA SER A 32 10.34 56.64 34.74
C SER A 32 9.13 56.19 33.90
N GLU A 33 9.12 56.42 32.59
CA GLU A 33 8.10 55.88 31.68
C GLU A 33 8.22 54.36 31.55
N ALA A 34 9.44 53.81 31.46
CA ALA A 34 9.66 52.36 31.42
C ALA A 34 9.25 51.68 32.74
N ALA A 35 9.53 52.31 33.89
CA ALA A 35 9.09 51.81 35.19
C ALA A 35 7.56 51.90 35.37
N ALA A 36 6.92 52.95 34.88
CA ALA A 36 5.46 53.09 34.90
C ALA A 36 4.77 52.07 33.98
N ALA A 37 5.34 51.79 32.81
CA ALA A 37 4.85 50.75 31.90
C ALA A 37 5.02 49.34 32.49
N ALA A 38 6.17 49.07 33.13
CA ALA A 38 6.39 47.81 33.83
C ALA A 38 5.45 47.63 35.04
N ALA A 39 5.19 48.71 35.79
CA ALA A 39 4.23 48.70 36.90
C ALA A 39 2.78 48.51 36.42
N ALA A 40 2.40 49.11 35.28
CA ALA A 40 1.08 48.91 34.70
C ALA A 40 0.89 47.48 34.18
N ILE A 41 1.92 46.88 33.58
CA ILE A 41 1.89 45.47 33.15
C ILE A 41 1.87 44.55 34.38
N ALA A 42 2.67 44.82 35.41
CA ALA A 42 2.67 44.08 36.67
C ALA A 42 1.33 44.19 37.40
N ALA A 43 0.66 45.35 37.38
CA ALA A 43 -0.67 45.54 37.94
C ALA A 43 -1.74 44.81 37.13
N LYS A 44 -1.62 44.75 35.80
CA LYS A 44 -2.53 44.01 34.92
C LYS A 44 -2.37 42.49 35.08
N ILE A 45 -1.14 42.04 35.27
CA ILE A 45 -0.80 40.65 35.57
C ILE A 45 -1.27 40.28 37.00
N ALA A 46 -1.04 41.15 38.00
CA ALA A 46 -1.54 40.96 39.35
C ALA A 46 -3.07 40.98 39.42
N ALA A 47 -3.76 41.78 38.60
CA ALA A 47 -5.22 41.74 38.47
C ALA A 47 -5.72 40.45 37.79
N GLN A 48 -4.97 39.93 36.80
CA GLN A 48 -5.25 38.63 36.19
C GLN A 48 -5.07 37.46 37.17
N PHE A 49 -4.11 37.56 38.09
CA PHE A 49 -3.87 36.54 39.13
C PHE A 49 -4.71 36.73 40.41
N ALA A 50 -5.18 37.95 40.69
CA ALA A 50 -6.09 38.23 41.80
C ALA A 50 -7.50 37.66 41.57
N ASN A 51 -7.90 37.44 40.31
CA ASN A 51 -9.13 36.70 39.97
C ASN A 51 -9.08 35.21 40.39
N ASN A 52 -7.95 34.69 40.88
CA ASN A 52 -7.81 33.29 41.25
C ASN A 52 -7.28 33.06 42.68
N ALA A 53 -7.37 34.05 43.56
CA ALA A 53 -6.93 33.92 44.95
C ALA A 53 -7.92 34.54 45.96
N GLY A 54 -8.89 33.72 46.40
CA GLY A 54 -9.34 33.71 47.79
C GLY A 54 -10.58 34.51 48.21
N LEU A 55 -11.59 33.75 48.67
CA LEU A 55 -12.44 33.99 49.84
C LEU A 55 -13.67 34.93 49.72
N LEU A 56 -14.85 34.29 49.83
CA LEU A 56 -16.14 34.82 50.34
C LEU A 56 -16.68 36.09 49.65
N GLY A 57 -17.20 35.93 48.43
CA GLY A 57 -18.01 36.91 47.69
C GLY A 57 -19.13 36.20 46.91
N PRO A 58 -20.17 36.91 46.44
CA PRO A 58 -21.48 36.35 46.10
C PRO A 58 -21.39 35.31 44.98
N ARG A 59 -22.14 34.22 45.18
CA ARG A 59 -22.30 33.03 44.33
C ARG A 59 -22.10 33.36 42.84
N ASP A 60 -21.10 32.71 42.22
CA ASP A 60 -20.78 32.87 40.81
C ASP A 60 -22.05 32.55 39.96
N PRO A 61 -22.42 33.35 38.96
CA PRO A 61 -23.53 33.05 38.05
C PRO A 61 -23.41 31.68 37.34
N HIS A 62 -22.21 31.08 37.38
CA HIS A 62 -21.92 29.74 36.85
C HIS A 62 -22.00 28.62 37.91
N ASP A 63 -22.28 28.94 39.16
CA ASP A 63 -22.50 27.99 40.25
C ASP A 63 -23.97 27.52 40.20
N GLY A 64 -24.30 26.76 39.15
CA GLY A 64 -25.61 26.14 38.98
C GLY A 64 -26.02 25.39 40.25
N GLU A 65 -27.31 25.41 40.56
CA GLU A 65 -27.86 24.84 41.79
C GLU A 65 -27.48 23.36 41.99
N PHE A 66 -27.28 22.63 40.89
CA PHE A 66 -26.88 21.23 40.89
C PHE A 66 -25.47 21.10 40.30
N THR A 67 -24.58 20.46 41.05
CA THR A 67 -23.19 20.24 40.63
C THR A 67 -22.80 18.76 40.76
N ARG A 68 -21.92 18.31 39.87
CA ARG A 68 -21.32 16.97 39.94
C ARG A 68 -19.91 16.95 39.35
N ASP A 69 -19.03 16.24 40.04
CA ASP A 69 -17.68 15.95 39.57
C ASP A 69 -17.61 14.54 38.96
N ILE A 70 -17.02 14.44 37.77
CA ILE A 70 -16.83 13.19 37.02
C ILE A 70 -15.34 12.97 36.81
N ASP A 71 -14.78 11.96 37.47
CA ASP A 71 -13.38 11.55 37.31
C ASP A 71 -13.13 11.02 35.88
N ILE A 72 -12.16 11.65 35.19
CA ILE A 72 -11.75 11.27 33.83
C ILE A 72 -10.25 10.94 33.74
N ASN A 73 -9.55 10.80 34.88
CA ASN A 73 -8.10 10.61 34.89
C ASN A 73 -7.69 9.31 34.19
N ASP A 74 -8.45 8.25 34.46
CA ASP A 74 -8.20 6.88 33.98
C ASP A 74 -9.01 6.56 32.71
N VAL A 75 -9.76 7.55 32.19
CA VAL A 75 -10.58 7.40 30.99
C VAL A 75 -9.72 7.45 29.73
N ARG A 76 -9.88 6.47 28.85
CA ARG A 76 -9.19 6.40 27.54
C ARG A 76 -9.43 7.67 26.70
N ASN A 77 -10.65 8.18 26.78
CA ASN A 77 -11.17 9.30 25.99
C ASN A 77 -10.94 10.67 26.65
N ARG A 78 -10.10 10.76 27.69
CA ARG A 78 -9.86 11.99 28.46
C ARG A 78 -9.57 13.21 27.58
N TYR A 79 -8.74 13.06 26.55
CA TYR A 79 -8.34 14.16 25.66
C TYR A 79 -9.50 14.69 24.81
N MET A 80 -10.50 13.87 24.50
CA MET A 80 -11.70 14.32 23.81
C MET A 80 -12.60 15.10 24.77
N LEU A 81 -12.78 14.58 25.98
CA LEU A 81 -13.61 15.16 27.03
C LEU A 81 -13.10 16.52 27.54
N THR A 82 -11.80 16.78 27.48
CA THR A 82 -11.20 18.06 27.87
C THR A 82 -11.14 19.10 26.75
N LYS A 83 -11.53 18.75 25.51
CA LYS A 83 -11.57 19.72 24.41
C LYS A 83 -12.75 20.67 24.57
N GLY A 84 -12.47 21.97 24.43
CA GLY A 84 -13.51 23.01 24.49
C GLY A 84 -14.63 22.82 23.47
N THR A 85 -14.35 22.24 22.31
CA THR A 85 -15.38 21.91 21.30
C THR A 85 -16.38 20.86 21.81
N THR A 86 -15.89 19.81 22.45
CA THR A 86 -16.74 18.74 23.01
C THR A 86 -17.53 19.27 24.20
N GLN A 87 -16.91 20.09 25.05
CA GLN A 87 -17.58 20.73 26.18
C GLN A 87 -18.67 21.72 25.74
N ALA A 88 -18.41 22.49 24.68
CA ALA A 88 -19.41 23.38 24.07
C ALA A 88 -20.59 22.59 23.51
N GLN A 89 -20.35 21.46 22.84
CA GLN A 89 -21.41 20.59 22.33
C GLN A 89 -22.26 19.99 23.49
N ILE A 90 -21.61 19.52 24.56
CA ILE A 90 -22.33 19.04 25.74
C ILE A 90 -23.18 20.17 26.35
N ASN A 91 -22.63 21.39 26.44
CA ASN A 91 -23.37 22.54 26.94
C ASN A 91 -24.58 22.91 26.06
N GLU A 92 -24.42 22.91 24.74
CA GLU A 92 -25.47 23.22 23.78
C GLU A 92 -26.61 22.19 23.82
N GLU A 93 -26.29 20.90 23.90
CA GLU A 93 -27.28 19.81 23.90
C GLU A 93 -28.00 19.65 25.25
N THR A 94 -27.31 19.93 26.36
CA THR A 94 -27.79 19.60 27.71
C THR A 94 -28.18 20.82 28.54
N GLY A 95 -27.69 22.01 28.18
CA GLY A 95 -27.84 23.23 28.97
C GLY A 95 -26.96 23.29 30.23
N ALA A 96 -26.14 22.27 30.51
CA ALA A 96 -25.24 22.24 31.65
C ALA A 96 -23.84 22.79 31.29
N SER A 97 -23.22 23.53 32.21
CA SER A 97 -21.85 24.01 32.05
C SER A 97 -20.86 22.90 32.42
N VAL A 98 -19.84 22.67 31.58
CA VAL A 98 -18.80 21.66 31.81
C VAL A 98 -17.45 22.36 31.85
N SER A 99 -16.68 22.14 32.93
CA SER A 99 -15.34 22.70 33.12
C SER A 99 -14.34 21.61 33.48
N THR A 100 -13.14 21.63 32.89
CA THR A 100 -12.05 20.73 33.28
C THR A 100 -11.34 21.24 34.54
N LYS A 101 -11.19 20.40 35.56
CA LYS A 101 -10.45 20.71 36.80
C LYS A 101 -9.49 19.56 37.16
N GLY A 102 -8.55 19.85 38.06
CA GLY A 102 -7.53 18.89 38.50
C GLY A 102 -6.37 18.71 37.53
N ILE A 103 -5.45 17.82 37.87
CA ILE A 103 -4.24 17.51 37.10
C ILE A 103 -4.26 16.03 36.69
N TRP A 104 -3.82 15.74 35.46
CA TRP A 104 -3.70 14.36 35.01
C TRP A 104 -2.51 13.69 35.67
N HIS A 105 -2.75 12.57 36.34
CA HIS A 105 -1.71 11.74 36.94
C HIS A 105 -1.63 10.39 36.20
N PRO A 106 -0.44 10.02 35.67
CA PRO A 106 -0.23 8.68 35.08
C PRO A 106 -0.52 7.56 36.07
N ASP A 107 -0.11 7.75 37.33
CA ASP A 107 -0.45 6.87 38.44
C ASP A 107 -1.39 7.65 39.37
N ARG A 108 -2.65 7.23 39.44
CA ARG A 108 -3.69 7.86 40.27
C ARG A 108 -3.29 8.03 41.74
N SER A 109 -2.47 7.13 42.28
CA SER A 109 -2.01 7.16 43.68
C SER A 109 -1.15 8.39 44.04
N LYS A 110 -0.72 9.17 43.04
CA LYS A 110 0.04 10.42 43.24
C LYS A 110 -0.85 11.63 43.48
N ALA A 111 -2.17 11.52 43.27
CA ALA A 111 -3.11 12.61 43.51
C ALA A 111 -3.27 12.88 45.02
N THR A 112 -3.43 14.15 45.39
CA THR A 112 -3.62 14.58 46.78
C THR A 112 -4.81 15.53 46.89
N GLU A 113 -5.29 15.84 48.10
CA GLU A 113 -6.37 16.82 48.27
C GLU A 113 -6.01 18.22 47.74
N ARG A 114 -4.72 18.58 47.76
CA ARG A 114 -4.21 19.83 47.21
C ARG A 114 -4.05 19.81 45.69
N ASP A 115 -3.88 18.61 45.14
CA ASP A 115 -3.69 18.38 43.71
C ASP A 115 -4.59 17.21 43.27
N PRO A 116 -5.89 17.48 43.06
CA PRO A 116 -6.87 16.45 42.76
C PRO A 116 -6.66 15.89 41.34
N PRO A 117 -7.01 14.61 41.10
CA PRO A 117 -6.86 14.01 39.78
C PRO A 117 -7.76 14.67 38.75
N LEU A 118 -7.50 14.46 37.46
CA LEU A 118 -8.27 15.10 36.39
C LEU A 118 -9.76 14.72 36.43
N TYR A 119 -10.65 15.70 36.56
CA TYR A 119 -12.10 15.52 36.53
C TYR A 119 -12.81 16.61 35.73
N LEU A 120 -14.04 16.32 35.29
CA LEU A 120 -14.97 17.30 34.76
C LEU A 120 -15.90 17.76 35.88
N HIS A 121 -15.99 19.07 36.07
CA HIS A 121 -16.95 19.72 36.93
C HIS A 121 -18.16 20.15 36.09
N VAL A 122 -19.32 19.58 36.39
CA VAL A 122 -20.57 19.85 35.67
C VAL A 122 -21.50 20.64 36.59
N THR A 123 -21.99 21.78 36.13
CA THR A 123 -22.97 22.61 36.86
C THR A 123 -24.22 22.84 36.00
N ALA A 124 -25.40 22.78 36.61
CA ALA A 124 -26.67 22.96 35.93
C ALA A 124 -27.72 23.63 36.81
N ASN A 125 -28.75 24.19 36.19
CA ASN A 125 -29.84 24.87 36.90
C ASN A 125 -30.96 23.91 37.33
N THR A 126 -30.99 22.69 36.76
CA THR A 126 -31.98 21.65 37.10
C THR A 126 -31.30 20.30 37.17
N GLU A 127 -31.83 19.40 37.99
CA GLU A 127 -31.34 18.02 38.11
C GLU A 127 -31.46 17.26 36.77
N GLU A 128 -32.48 17.55 35.97
CA GLU A 128 -32.66 16.95 34.63
C GLU A 128 -31.54 17.33 33.65
N GLN A 129 -31.12 18.60 33.63
CA GLN A 129 -30.00 19.06 32.80
C GLN A 129 -28.69 18.42 33.25
N LEU A 130 -28.47 18.33 34.58
CA LEU A 130 -27.30 17.67 35.13
C LEU A 130 -27.25 16.19 34.72
N GLN A 131 -28.37 15.48 34.85
CA GLN A 131 -28.45 14.06 34.47
C GLN A 131 -28.20 13.85 32.97
N LYS A 132 -28.78 14.68 32.10
CA LYS A 132 -28.52 14.63 30.66
C LYS A 132 -27.03 14.86 30.33
N ALA A 133 -26.37 15.79 31.02
CA ALA A 133 -24.95 16.05 30.86
C ALA A 133 -24.09 14.86 31.29
N ILE A 134 -24.45 14.21 32.40
CA ILE A 134 -23.76 12.99 32.88
C ILE A 134 -23.90 11.86 31.86
N ASP A 135 -25.10 11.63 31.35
CA ASP A 135 -25.36 10.58 30.36
C ASP A 135 -24.60 10.85 29.06
N LYS A 136 -24.55 12.11 28.61
CA LYS A 136 -23.77 12.52 27.44
C LYS A 136 -22.26 12.34 27.65
N ILE A 137 -21.75 12.71 28.82
CA ILE A 137 -20.33 12.51 29.16
C ILE A 137 -20.01 11.01 29.19
N ASN A 138 -20.89 10.17 29.76
CA ASN A 138 -20.74 8.72 29.74
C ASN A 138 -20.76 8.14 28.33
N GLU A 139 -21.58 8.67 27.43
CA GLU A 139 -21.56 8.34 26.00
C GLU A 139 -20.17 8.61 25.42
N TYR A 140 -19.63 9.81 25.60
CA TYR A 140 -18.28 10.17 25.16
C TYR A 140 -17.17 9.32 25.82
N ILE A 141 -17.33 8.90 27.07
CA ILE A 141 -16.41 7.96 27.74
C ILE A 141 -16.43 6.60 27.04
N SER A 142 -17.60 6.16 26.58
CA SER A 142 -17.80 4.84 25.95
C SER A 142 -17.44 4.77 24.46
N ILE A 143 -17.21 5.90 23.79
CA ILE A 143 -16.83 5.92 22.37
C ILE A 143 -15.56 5.08 22.15
N ASP A 144 -15.62 4.08 21.28
CA ASP A 144 -14.46 3.25 20.94
C ASP A 144 -13.51 4.02 20.02
N LEU A 145 -12.52 4.71 20.62
CA LEU A 145 -11.32 5.09 19.90
C LEU A 145 -10.51 3.80 19.73
N GLY A 146 -10.49 3.24 18.52
CA GLY A 146 -9.83 1.97 18.17
C GLY A 146 -8.35 1.86 18.61
N SER A 147 -7.62 0.87 18.10
CA SER A 147 -6.26 0.59 18.61
C SER A 147 -5.35 1.83 18.59
N LEU A 148 -4.90 2.27 19.77
CA LEU A 148 -3.91 3.35 19.94
C LEU A 148 -2.50 2.92 19.53
N VAL A 149 -2.28 1.60 19.49
CA VAL A 149 -1.07 1.01 18.90
C VAL A 149 -1.42 0.74 17.46
N GLU A 150 -1.27 1.76 16.63
CA GLU A 150 -1.15 1.55 15.21
C GLU A 150 0.20 0.89 15.00
N ASP A 151 0.20 -0.44 14.84
CA ASP A 151 1.39 -1.12 14.37
C ASP A 151 1.79 -0.43 13.08
N LYS A 152 2.97 0.19 13.08
CA LYS A 152 3.55 0.91 11.92
C LYS A 152 3.57 0.04 10.66
N LYS A 153 3.46 -1.28 10.86
CA LYS A 153 3.27 -2.33 9.86
C LYS A 153 1.91 -2.29 9.17
N ASP A 154 0.81 -2.00 9.88
CA ASP A 154 -0.54 -1.92 9.32
C ASP A 154 -0.78 -0.62 8.55
N ARG A 155 -0.30 0.53 9.05
CA ARG A 155 -0.29 1.77 8.25
C ARG A 155 0.56 1.68 6.97
N LEU A 156 1.58 0.82 6.96
CA LEU A 156 2.39 0.56 5.77
C LEU A 156 1.74 -0.46 4.83
N ARG A 157 0.99 -1.43 5.36
CA ARG A 157 0.24 -2.42 4.58
C ARG A 157 -1.02 -1.81 3.95
N GLU A 158 -1.55 -0.77 4.57
CA GLU A 158 -2.57 0.13 4.03
C GLU A 158 -1.96 1.27 3.20
N LYS A 159 -0.68 1.18 2.78
CA LYS A 159 -0.27 1.91 1.57
C LYS A 159 -1.03 1.29 0.42
N ARG A 160 -2.12 1.97 0.03
CA ARG A 160 -2.83 1.87 -1.26
C ARG A 160 -2.19 0.84 -2.18
N LYS A 161 -2.71 -0.41 -2.13
CA LYS A 161 -2.42 -1.41 -3.16
C LYS A 161 -2.68 -0.70 -4.49
N TRP A 162 -1.68 -0.66 -5.36
CA TRP A 162 -1.86 -0.07 -6.69
C TRP A 162 -3.09 -0.72 -7.34
N PRO A 163 -4.02 0.07 -7.90
CA PRO A 163 -5.12 -0.49 -8.66
C PRO A 163 -4.58 -1.49 -9.67
N GLU A 164 -5.28 -2.62 -9.76
CA GLU A 164 -4.90 -3.73 -10.62
C GLU A 164 -6.07 -4.15 -11.48
N GLU A 165 -5.77 -4.48 -12.74
CA GLU A 165 -6.74 -5.03 -13.69
C GLU A 165 -6.17 -6.32 -14.26
N LYS A 166 -7.02 -7.35 -14.38
CA LYS A 166 -6.67 -8.63 -15.01
C LYS A 166 -7.53 -8.84 -16.25
N LEU A 167 -6.89 -8.88 -17.41
CA LEU A 167 -7.56 -9.09 -18.70
C LEU A 167 -7.28 -10.50 -19.21
N PRO A 168 -8.29 -11.41 -19.25
CA PRO A 168 -8.08 -12.77 -19.73
C PRO A 168 -7.79 -12.77 -21.24
N VAL A 169 -6.73 -13.49 -21.64
CA VAL A 169 -6.42 -13.67 -23.06
C VAL A 169 -7.45 -14.58 -23.72
N GLY A 170 -7.89 -15.64 -23.03
CA GLY A 170 -8.99 -16.50 -23.50
C GLY A 170 -8.79 -17.05 -24.91
N LEU A 171 -7.58 -17.55 -25.20
CA LEU A 171 -7.21 -18.19 -26.47
C LEU A 171 -6.67 -19.59 -26.19
N GLU A 172 -7.07 -20.56 -27.00
CA GLU A 172 -6.57 -21.93 -26.92
C GLU A 172 -5.18 -22.04 -27.55
N SER A 173 -4.32 -22.86 -26.96
CA SER A 173 -2.97 -23.11 -27.48
C SER A 173 -3.04 -23.89 -28.80
N LEU A 174 -2.38 -23.38 -29.85
CA LEU A 174 -2.27 -24.08 -31.14
C LEU A 174 -0.80 -24.37 -31.44
N ARG A 175 -0.53 -25.53 -32.07
CA ARG A 175 0.83 -26.01 -32.39
C ARG A 175 1.71 -24.96 -33.09
N ASN A 176 1.12 -24.18 -34.01
CA ASN A 176 1.83 -23.20 -34.83
C ASN A 176 1.50 -21.74 -34.44
N PHE A 177 0.91 -21.51 -33.27
CA PHE A 177 0.55 -20.16 -32.81
C PHE A 177 0.99 -19.95 -31.36
N ASN A 178 2.10 -19.23 -31.18
CA ASN A 178 2.57 -18.87 -29.84
C ASN A 178 1.84 -17.61 -29.34
N ILE A 179 0.83 -17.82 -28.49
CA ILE A 179 -0.01 -16.74 -27.94
C ILE A 179 0.82 -15.69 -27.21
N ARG A 180 1.74 -16.12 -26.32
CA ARG A 180 2.62 -15.22 -25.56
C ARG A 180 3.42 -14.32 -26.51
N ALA A 181 4.04 -14.89 -27.54
CA ALA A 181 4.83 -14.12 -28.49
C ALA A 181 3.98 -13.09 -29.27
N LYS A 182 2.73 -13.44 -29.59
CA LYS A 182 1.80 -12.54 -30.29
C LYS A 182 1.29 -11.41 -29.40
N VAL A 183 1.07 -11.66 -28.11
CA VAL A 183 0.68 -10.63 -27.12
C VAL A 183 1.86 -9.72 -26.77
N VAL A 184 3.04 -10.28 -26.53
CA VAL A 184 4.22 -9.50 -26.12
C VAL A 184 4.79 -8.68 -27.29
N GLY A 185 4.69 -9.21 -28.51
CA GLY A 185 5.24 -8.61 -29.72
C GLY A 185 6.76 -8.80 -29.84
N PRO A 186 7.34 -8.51 -31.02
CA PRO A 186 8.79 -8.59 -31.24
C PRO A 186 9.56 -7.76 -30.21
N GLY A 187 10.46 -8.39 -29.45
CA GLY A 187 11.24 -7.71 -28.40
C GLY A 187 10.41 -7.10 -27.27
N GLY A 188 9.13 -7.48 -27.13
CA GLY A 188 8.22 -6.90 -26.14
C GLY A 188 7.63 -5.55 -26.54
N CYS A 189 7.66 -5.18 -27.81
CA CYS A 189 7.28 -3.83 -28.23
C CYS A 189 5.84 -3.44 -27.88
N TYR A 190 4.87 -4.35 -27.96
CA TYR A 190 3.46 -4.03 -27.66
C TYR A 190 3.27 -3.75 -26.17
N VAL A 191 3.76 -4.65 -25.32
CA VAL A 191 3.69 -4.48 -23.86
C VAL A 191 4.47 -3.24 -23.43
N LYS A 192 5.66 -2.99 -23.99
CA LYS A 192 6.45 -1.79 -23.71
C LYS A 192 5.74 -0.51 -24.14
N TYR A 193 5.07 -0.51 -25.29
CA TYR A 193 4.29 0.64 -25.76
C TYR A 193 3.17 0.97 -24.77
N ILE A 194 2.38 -0.02 -24.34
CA ILE A 194 1.31 0.19 -23.36
C ILE A 194 1.88 0.71 -22.03
N GLN A 195 3.01 0.15 -21.57
CA GLN A 195 3.69 0.63 -20.36
C GLN A 195 4.17 2.09 -20.50
N GLN A 196 4.78 2.44 -21.63
CA GLN A 196 5.32 3.78 -21.88
C GLN A 196 4.21 4.83 -22.02
N GLU A 197 3.13 4.50 -22.72
CA GLU A 197 2.01 5.42 -22.97
C GLU A 197 1.18 5.69 -21.70
N THR A 198 1.08 4.71 -20.81
CA THR A 198 0.16 4.78 -19.66
C THR A 198 0.84 4.97 -18.32
N GLY A 199 2.15 4.72 -18.22
CA GLY A 199 2.88 4.72 -16.95
C GLY A 199 2.55 3.53 -16.05
N THR A 200 1.84 2.52 -16.57
CA THR A 200 1.49 1.31 -15.83
C THR A 200 2.55 0.21 -16.02
N ARG A 201 2.55 -0.76 -15.11
CA ARG A 201 3.29 -2.00 -15.26
C ARG A 201 2.35 -3.06 -15.84
N VAL A 202 2.70 -3.58 -17.01
CA VAL A 202 1.92 -4.59 -17.75
C VAL A 202 2.73 -5.88 -17.86
N GLN A 203 2.16 -7.01 -17.42
CA GLN A 203 2.83 -8.31 -17.44
C GLN A 203 1.87 -9.39 -17.94
N ILE A 204 2.37 -10.35 -18.70
CA ILE A 204 1.60 -11.57 -19.04
C ILE A 204 1.83 -12.62 -17.95
N LYS A 205 0.76 -13.18 -17.41
CA LYS A 205 0.75 -14.16 -16.31
C LYS A 205 -0.23 -15.29 -16.60
N GLY A 206 -0.18 -16.34 -15.79
CA GLY A 206 -1.00 -17.55 -15.94
C GLY A 206 -0.28 -18.66 -16.68
N ILE A 207 -1.02 -19.72 -16.96
CA ILE A 207 -0.50 -20.95 -17.59
C ILE A 207 0.08 -20.66 -18.97
N GLY A 208 1.33 -21.07 -19.20
CA GLY A 208 2.06 -20.90 -20.46
C GLY A 208 2.61 -19.49 -20.69
N SER A 209 2.56 -18.62 -19.68
CA SER A 209 3.09 -17.25 -19.77
C SER A 209 4.63 -17.16 -19.66
N GLY A 210 5.28 -18.17 -19.06
CA GLY A 210 6.69 -18.13 -18.69
C GLY A 210 7.00 -17.17 -17.54
N PHE A 211 5.97 -16.61 -16.87
CA PHE A 211 6.16 -15.72 -15.72
C PHE A 211 6.04 -16.51 -14.42
N LEU A 212 7.17 -16.71 -13.75
CA LEU A 212 7.24 -17.39 -12.46
C LEU A 212 6.96 -16.42 -11.32
N ASP A 213 6.08 -16.81 -10.40
CA ASP A 213 5.88 -16.06 -9.16
C ASP A 213 7.13 -16.16 -8.28
N GLN A 214 7.52 -15.05 -7.65
CA GLN A 214 8.73 -14.97 -6.84
C GLN A 214 8.68 -15.92 -5.64
N GLU A 215 7.50 -16.12 -5.07
CA GLU A 215 7.32 -16.93 -3.86
C GLU A 215 7.26 -18.43 -4.17
N THR A 216 6.51 -18.82 -5.20
CA THR A 216 6.26 -20.24 -5.51
C THR A 216 7.21 -20.81 -6.57
N GLN A 217 7.97 -19.96 -7.27
CA GLN A 217 8.80 -20.32 -8.43
C GLN A 217 8.01 -21.11 -9.50
N ARG A 218 6.69 -20.96 -9.53
CA ARG A 218 5.78 -21.60 -10.48
C ARG A 218 4.95 -20.55 -11.20
N GLU A 219 4.47 -20.90 -12.38
CA GLU A 219 3.48 -20.09 -13.08
C GLU A 219 2.17 -20.10 -12.28
N SER A 220 1.36 -19.05 -12.47
CA SER A 220 0.03 -19.02 -11.86
C SER A 220 -0.89 -20.06 -12.50
N ASP A 221 -1.67 -20.75 -11.67
CA ASP A 221 -2.68 -21.74 -12.10
C ASP A 221 -3.88 -21.10 -12.81
N GLU A 222 -3.93 -19.77 -12.89
CA GLU A 222 -4.96 -19.05 -13.64
C GLU A 222 -4.74 -19.17 -15.17
N PRO A 223 -5.82 -19.21 -15.98
CA PRO A 223 -5.71 -19.15 -17.44
C PRO A 223 -4.96 -17.89 -17.88
N LEU A 224 -4.20 -17.97 -18.98
CA LEU A 224 -3.36 -16.89 -19.49
C LEU A 224 -4.08 -15.53 -19.51
N TYR A 225 -3.50 -14.53 -18.83
CA TYR A 225 -4.06 -13.19 -18.68
C TYR A 225 -2.97 -12.11 -18.70
N ILE A 226 -3.38 -10.87 -18.95
CA ILE A 226 -2.53 -9.68 -18.86
C ILE A 226 -2.86 -8.97 -17.54
N HIS A 227 -1.86 -8.83 -16.68
CA HIS A 227 -1.93 -8.12 -15.40
C HIS A 227 -1.42 -6.69 -15.59
N ILE A 228 -2.26 -5.73 -15.28
CA ILE A 228 -1.96 -4.30 -15.34
C ILE A 228 -1.99 -3.77 -13.90
N THR A 229 -0.94 -3.06 -13.50
CA THR A 229 -0.87 -2.38 -12.20
C THR A 229 -0.34 -0.97 -12.38
N GLY A 230 -0.95 0.02 -11.74
CA GLY A 230 -0.53 1.41 -11.84
C GLY A 230 -0.79 2.21 -10.58
N PRO A 231 -0.16 3.39 -10.41
CA PRO A 231 -0.36 4.24 -9.24
C PRO A 231 -1.76 4.87 -9.16
N GLU A 232 -2.45 5.00 -10.30
CA GLU A 232 -3.73 5.70 -10.42
C GLU A 232 -4.70 4.88 -11.29
N GLN A 233 -5.99 4.86 -10.91
CA GLN A 233 -7.03 4.11 -11.64
C GLN A 233 -7.15 4.57 -13.10
N GLY A 234 -7.08 5.88 -13.36
CA GLY A 234 -7.16 6.42 -14.72
C GLY A 234 -6.02 5.97 -15.64
N GLN A 235 -4.84 5.63 -15.09
CA GLN A 235 -3.74 5.04 -15.88
C GLN A 235 -4.04 3.59 -16.23
N VAL A 236 -4.59 2.83 -15.28
CA VAL A 236 -5.01 1.44 -15.46
C VAL A 236 -6.15 1.34 -16.48
N ASP A 237 -7.13 2.24 -16.44
CA ASP A 237 -8.25 2.27 -17.39
C ASP A 237 -7.79 2.56 -18.82
N ARG A 238 -6.84 3.49 -19.01
CA ARG A 238 -6.23 3.73 -20.33
C ARG A 238 -5.43 2.52 -20.81
N ALA A 239 -4.67 1.89 -19.93
CA ALA A 239 -3.90 0.68 -20.25
C ALA A 239 -4.81 -0.50 -20.59
N ARG A 240 -5.96 -0.60 -19.94
CA ARG A 240 -7.01 -1.57 -20.24
C ARG A 240 -7.49 -1.42 -21.68
N VAL A 241 -7.85 -0.21 -22.11
CA VAL A 241 -8.34 0.05 -23.48
C VAL A 241 -7.29 -0.37 -24.52
N LEU A 242 -6.03 0.06 -24.35
CA LEU A 242 -4.95 -0.32 -25.28
C LEU A 242 -4.69 -1.83 -25.30
N THR A 243 -4.86 -2.49 -24.15
CA THR A 243 -4.68 -3.94 -24.03
C THR A 243 -5.85 -4.70 -24.67
N GLU A 244 -7.08 -4.21 -24.54
CA GLU A 244 -8.25 -4.77 -25.23
C GLU A 244 -8.11 -4.67 -26.76
N ASP A 245 -7.66 -3.52 -27.27
CA ASP A 245 -7.37 -3.34 -28.70
C ASP A 245 -6.32 -4.32 -29.22
N LEU A 246 -5.22 -4.50 -28.46
CA LEU A 246 -4.20 -5.49 -28.79
C LEU A 246 -4.79 -6.90 -28.83
N LEU A 247 -5.61 -7.27 -27.83
CA LEU A 247 -6.23 -8.59 -27.78
C LEU A 247 -7.21 -8.82 -28.93
N LEU A 248 -7.92 -7.80 -29.41
CA LEU A 248 -8.77 -7.92 -30.60
C LEU A 248 -7.96 -8.34 -31.84
N VAL A 249 -6.81 -7.70 -32.06
CA VAL A 249 -5.92 -8.05 -33.18
C VAL A 249 -5.37 -9.47 -33.01
N VAL A 250 -4.89 -9.83 -31.81
CA VAL A 250 -4.35 -11.16 -31.55
C VAL A 250 -5.41 -12.25 -31.71
N ARG A 251 -6.65 -12.00 -31.29
CA ARG A 251 -7.79 -12.93 -31.50
C ARG A 251 -8.10 -13.13 -32.98
N SER A 252 -8.06 -12.06 -33.77
CA SER A 252 -8.25 -12.15 -35.23
C SER A 252 -7.17 -13.00 -35.90
N GLU A 253 -5.91 -12.79 -35.52
CA GLU A 253 -4.78 -13.60 -36.03
C GLU A 253 -4.85 -15.05 -35.56
N HIS A 254 -5.31 -15.30 -34.33
CA HIS A 254 -5.55 -16.65 -33.82
C HIS A 254 -6.66 -17.35 -34.60
N ALA A 255 -7.77 -16.68 -34.87
CA ALA A 255 -8.87 -17.23 -35.65
C ALA A 255 -8.45 -17.62 -37.07
N LYS A 256 -7.62 -16.79 -37.72
CA LYS A 256 -7.02 -17.14 -39.03
C LYS A 256 -6.14 -18.38 -38.93
N ALA A 257 -5.28 -18.45 -37.92
CA ALA A 257 -4.41 -19.61 -37.71
C ALA A 257 -5.22 -20.90 -37.42
N ALA A 258 -6.30 -20.78 -36.64
CA ALA A 258 -7.21 -21.88 -36.36
C ALA A 258 -7.93 -22.37 -37.62
N ALA A 259 -8.41 -21.45 -38.47
CA ALA A 259 -9.07 -21.80 -39.73
C ALA A 259 -8.12 -22.53 -40.70
N VAL A 260 -6.87 -22.07 -40.83
CA VAL A 260 -5.85 -22.74 -41.65
C VAL A 260 -5.56 -24.14 -41.12
N LEU A 261 -5.46 -24.30 -39.79
CA LEU A 261 -5.24 -25.60 -39.17
C LEU A 261 -6.44 -26.55 -39.41
N GLN A 262 -7.65 -26.04 -39.29
CA GLN A 262 -8.87 -26.81 -39.55
C GLN A 262 -8.97 -27.23 -41.02
N GLN A 263 -8.63 -26.33 -41.95
CA GLN A 263 -8.61 -26.64 -43.37
C GLN A 263 -7.58 -27.74 -43.70
N GLN A 264 -6.37 -27.64 -43.15
CA GLN A 264 -5.34 -28.67 -43.31
C GLN A 264 -5.79 -30.03 -42.75
N GLN A 265 -6.48 -30.03 -41.61
CA GLN A 265 -7.02 -31.26 -41.02
C GLN A 265 -8.12 -31.88 -41.90
N MET A 266 -8.99 -31.05 -42.49
CA MET A 266 -10.04 -31.49 -43.41
C MET A 266 -9.46 -32.04 -44.72
N GLU A 267 -8.43 -31.40 -45.28
CA GLU A 267 -7.75 -31.86 -46.49
C GLU A 267 -7.07 -33.21 -46.28
N LEU A 268 -6.38 -33.39 -45.14
CA LEU A 268 -5.81 -34.69 -44.75
C LEU A 268 -6.88 -35.76 -44.55
N HIS A 269 -8.00 -35.41 -43.91
CA HIS A 269 -9.11 -36.34 -43.71
C HIS A 269 -9.75 -36.76 -45.04
N ASN A 270 -9.96 -35.82 -45.97
CA ASN A 270 -10.49 -36.10 -47.30
C ASN A 270 -9.51 -36.96 -48.12
N ALA A 271 -8.21 -36.65 -48.08
CA ALA A 271 -7.19 -37.46 -48.75
C ALA A 271 -7.14 -38.90 -48.20
N GLN A 272 -7.26 -39.08 -46.89
CA GLN A 272 -7.37 -40.41 -46.27
C GLN A 272 -8.66 -41.13 -46.67
N ALA A 273 -9.80 -40.44 -46.71
CA ALA A 273 -11.07 -41.03 -47.15
C ALA A 273 -11.02 -41.45 -48.61
N GLN A 274 -10.41 -40.64 -49.49
CA GLN A 274 -10.19 -40.99 -50.90
C GLN A 274 -9.26 -42.19 -51.04
N TYR A 275 -8.17 -42.25 -50.27
CA TYR A 275 -7.25 -43.39 -50.29
C TYR A 275 -7.92 -44.67 -49.75
N ALA A 276 -8.75 -44.57 -48.71
CA ALA A 276 -9.53 -45.68 -48.18
C ALA A 276 -10.59 -46.17 -49.19
N ALA A 277 -11.28 -45.26 -49.87
CA ALA A 277 -12.23 -45.60 -50.92
C ALA A 277 -11.53 -46.24 -52.14
N TYR A 278 -10.39 -45.70 -52.57
CA TYR A 278 -9.59 -46.26 -53.66
C TYR A 278 -9.04 -47.65 -53.33
N SER A 279 -8.51 -47.84 -52.11
CA SER A 279 -8.00 -49.14 -51.67
C SER A 279 -9.12 -50.19 -51.52
N SER A 280 -10.30 -49.78 -51.03
CA SER A 280 -11.47 -50.64 -50.99
C SER A 280 -11.98 -51.03 -52.40
N ALA A 281 -11.95 -50.10 -53.36
CA ALA A 281 -12.31 -50.38 -54.75
C ALA A 281 -11.30 -51.32 -55.45
N MET A 282 -9.99 -51.15 -55.18
CA MET A 282 -8.93 -52.04 -55.68
C MET A 282 -8.96 -53.43 -55.04
N ALA A 283 -9.37 -53.55 -53.77
CA ALA A 283 -9.55 -54.84 -53.10
C ALA A 283 -10.74 -55.66 -53.65
N GLY A 284 -11.68 -55.03 -54.38
CA GLY A 284 -12.80 -55.71 -55.04
C GLY A 284 -12.48 -56.33 -56.40
N TYR A 285 -11.33 -56.02 -57.02
CA TYR A 285 -10.93 -56.52 -58.35
C TYR A 285 -9.85 -57.60 -58.33
N GLY A 286 -9.46 -58.08 -57.15
CA GLY A 286 -8.47 -59.14 -57.00
C GLY A 286 -8.92 -60.15 -55.96
N THR A 287 -9.68 -61.17 -56.38
CA THR A 287 -9.70 -62.42 -55.63
C THR A 287 -8.26 -62.93 -55.56
N PRO A 288 -7.62 -63.04 -54.38
CA PRO A 288 -6.33 -63.69 -54.30
C PRO A 288 -6.58 -65.17 -54.60
N ALA A 289 -6.01 -65.66 -55.68
CA ALA A 289 -5.94 -67.09 -55.94
C ALA A 289 -5.34 -67.77 -54.71
N PRO A 290 -5.89 -68.91 -54.25
CA PRO A 290 -5.37 -69.59 -53.07
C PRO A 290 -3.91 -69.98 -53.32
N PRO A 291 -3.02 -69.81 -52.32
CA PRO A 291 -1.61 -70.14 -52.49
C PRO A 291 -1.44 -71.65 -52.71
N PRO A 292 -0.50 -72.08 -53.57
CA PRO A 292 -0.16 -73.49 -53.70
C PRO A 292 0.37 -74.03 -52.36
N PRO A 293 0.03 -75.28 -51.98
CA PRO A 293 0.44 -75.83 -50.69
C PRO A 293 1.96 -76.05 -50.71
N GLY A 294 2.72 -75.26 -49.93
CA GLY A 294 4.14 -75.53 -49.68
C GLY A 294 5.11 -74.33 -49.63
N ALA A 295 4.66 -73.08 -49.75
CA ALA A 295 5.57 -71.93 -49.63
C ALA A 295 5.74 -71.49 -48.15
N PRO A 296 6.98 -71.27 -47.65
CA PRO A 296 7.21 -70.75 -46.31
C PRO A 296 6.69 -69.30 -46.17
N ALA A 297 6.19 -68.97 -44.98
CA ALA A 297 5.59 -67.67 -44.67
C ALA A 297 6.58 -66.51 -44.90
N PRO A 298 6.13 -65.37 -45.47
CA PRO A 298 6.97 -64.17 -45.57
C PRO A 298 7.28 -63.61 -44.17
N PRO A 299 8.50 -63.12 -43.92
CA PRO A 299 8.88 -62.56 -42.62
C PRO A 299 8.07 -61.28 -42.33
N PRO A 300 7.81 -60.96 -41.04
CA PRO A 300 7.06 -59.77 -40.66
C PRO A 300 7.77 -58.49 -41.11
N PRO A 301 7.03 -57.41 -41.43
CA PRO A 301 7.61 -56.16 -41.92
C PRO A 301 8.54 -55.58 -40.86
N THR A 302 9.81 -55.40 -41.24
CA THR A 302 10.82 -54.73 -40.42
C THR A 302 10.38 -53.30 -40.12
N ALA A 303 10.41 -52.92 -38.84
CA ALA A 303 10.14 -51.57 -38.38
C ALA A 303 10.98 -50.53 -39.14
N PRO A 304 10.46 -49.31 -39.39
CA PRO A 304 11.22 -48.26 -40.05
C PRO A 304 12.46 -47.88 -39.22
N PRO A 305 13.60 -47.57 -39.88
CA PRO A 305 14.84 -47.26 -39.19
C PRO A 305 14.72 -45.97 -38.37
N PRO A 306 15.37 -45.87 -37.19
CA PRO A 306 15.39 -44.63 -36.41
C PRO A 306 16.14 -43.51 -37.15
N PRO A 307 15.80 -42.23 -36.90
CA PRO A 307 16.46 -41.10 -37.54
C PRO A 307 17.96 -41.01 -37.16
N PRO A 308 18.84 -40.52 -38.06
CA PRO A 308 20.27 -40.48 -37.82
C PRO A 308 20.62 -39.52 -36.68
N SER A 309 21.41 -40.01 -35.72
CA SER A 309 22.00 -39.23 -34.64
C SER A 309 23.12 -38.33 -35.17
N ASP A 310 22.95 -37.03 -34.99
CA ASP A 310 23.91 -35.99 -35.38
C ASP A 310 25.23 -36.15 -34.60
N ALA A 311 26.30 -36.45 -35.33
CA ALA A 311 27.65 -36.64 -34.78
C ALA A 311 28.32 -35.28 -34.60
N SER A 312 27.99 -34.57 -33.51
CA SER A 312 28.76 -33.41 -33.03
C SER A 312 28.48 -33.12 -31.55
N ALA A 313 28.91 -34.01 -30.65
CA ALA A 313 29.13 -33.67 -29.24
C ALA A 313 30.23 -34.57 -28.62
N PRO A 314 31.27 -34.01 -27.97
CA PRO A 314 32.30 -34.80 -27.30
C PRO A 314 31.77 -35.49 -26.02
N PRO A 315 32.35 -36.64 -25.63
CA PRO A 315 31.80 -37.49 -24.56
C PRO A 315 32.00 -36.89 -23.15
N PRO A 316 31.07 -37.12 -22.22
CA PRO A 316 31.26 -36.77 -20.80
C PRO A 316 32.24 -37.74 -20.10
N PRO A 317 33.01 -37.28 -19.10
CA PRO A 317 33.93 -38.12 -18.34
C PRO A 317 33.21 -39.07 -17.37
N PRO A 318 33.81 -40.23 -17.01
CA PRO A 318 33.16 -41.27 -16.21
C PRO A 318 33.04 -40.91 -14.71
N PRO A 319 32.03 -41.46 -14.00
CA PRO A 319 31.87 -41.29 -12.57
C PRO A 319 32.73 -42.28 -11.80
N SER A 320 33.38 -41.84 -10.72
CA SER A 320 33.94 -42.73 -9.69
C SER A 320 33.40 -42.35 -8.33
N ASP A 321 32.87 -43.38 -7.69
CA ASP A 321 32.12 -43.41 -6.44
C ASP A 321 32.98 -43.11 -5.20
N ALA A 322 32.29 -42.89 -4.08
CA ALA A 322 32.73 -42.20 -2.88
C ALA A 322 33.71 -42.93 -1.91
N SER A 323 34.36 -42.10 -1.09
CA SER A 323 34.71 -42.29 0.34
C SER A 323 36.03 -42.97 0.78
N ALA A 324 36.96 -42.17 1.34
CA ALA A 324 37.65 -42.45 2.62
C ALA A 324 38.28 -41.16 3.23
N PRO A 325 38.31 -40.99 4.57
CA PRO A 325 38.64 -39.73 5.27
C PRO A 325 40.14 -39.56 5.60
N PRO A 326 40.61 -38.34 5.96
CA PRO A 326 42.03 -38.05 6.15
C PRO A 326 42.57 -38.36 7.57
N PRO A 327 43.88 -38.67 7.73
CA PRO A 327 44.54 -38.84 9.03
C PRO A 327 45.01 -37.50 9.66
N PRO A 328 45.28 -37.48 10.98
CA PRO A 328 45.40 -36.24 11.78
C PRO A 328 46.79 -35.58 11.72
N PRO A 329 46.90 -34.30 12.14
CA PRO A 329 48.10 -33.49 11.97
C PRO A 329 49.19 -33.79 13.01
N ALA A 330 50.44 -33.58 12.59
CA ALA A 330 51.63 -33.46 13.44
C ALA A 330 52.08 -31.99 13.46
#